data_AF-A0A928DHN9-F1
#
_entry.id   AF-A0A928DHN9-F1
#
_cell.length_a   1.000
_cell.length_b   1.000
_cell.length_c   1.000
_cell.angle_alpha   90.00
_cell.angle_beta   90.00
_cell.angle_gamma   90.00
#
_symmetry.space_group_name_H-M   'P 1'
#
loop_
_entity.id
_entity.type
_entity.pdbx_description
1 polymer ?
#
loop_
_entity_poly.entity_id
_entity_poly.type
_entity_poly.pdbx_seq_one_letter_code
_entity_poly.pdbx_strand_id
1 'polypeptide(L)'
;MKRLAIFALTAAVIGLSAVEPHVDMKTKKRADGKTEIERKVFFNNGQMNIKYVTADGVKPFENHKWNNYFFGLEFGRLPKTNGSWSIWHFFRCFEYNGRVSNLLADSLPRQISANNINGIAVIDMEYPSLKGGTLKLRMMQFPSHPNWIFMRVTAINFNIWRLDFQAYPYQSDMPKDRERHIRTEKGDFNVNKATVKYIPAQPYLALYNKFVQDTTANYLIFQPAKIKMVEVPKCGAGVDIRLYANKNISHFDFAIGYRNNNPASDSVSRFFGEDGDAVRKFMEGIDWNPKLSTANFEKSFAEAKKLGVDAGKLAAVKKKYDAAMAKGDTTAAANAEKELETLKKEKAVSGLSDFM
;
A
#
# COMPACT_ATOMS: atom_id res chain seq x y z
N MET A 1 -32.93 -51.86 3.57
CA MET A 1 -31.46 -51.66 3.69
C MET A 1 -31.00 -50.65 2.66
N LYS A 2 -30.27 -49.63 3.15
CA LYS A 2 -29.34 -48.73 2.45
C LYS A 2 -29.88 -47.75 1.39
N ARG A 3 -30.19 -46.56 1.90
CA ARG A 3 -30.03 -45.25 1.24
C ARG A 3 -28.64 -45.14 0.60
N LEU A 4 -28.56 -44.83 -0.68
CA LEU A 4 -27.33 -44.33 -1.30
C LEU A 4 -27.39 -42.80 -1.30
N ALA A 5 -26.69 -42.20 -0.36
CA ALA A 5 -26.46 -40.77 -0.32
C ALA A 5 -25.47 -40.42 -1.44
N ILE A 6 -25.93 -39.61 -2.40
CA ILE A 6 -25.06 -38.90 -3.33
C ILE A 6 -24.38 -37.80 -2.52
N PHE A 7 -23.19 -38.11 -1.98
CA PHE A 7 -22.25 -37.10 -1.53
C PHE A 7 -21.67 -36.43 -2.77
N ALA A 8 -22.32 -35.36 -3.25
CA ALA A 8 -21.67 -34.40 -4.12
C ALA A 8 -20.59 -33.71 -3.29
N LEU A 9 -19.36 -34.19 -3.44
CA LEU A 9 -18.14 -33.57 -2.95
C LEU A 9 -18.04 -32.19 -3.63
N THR A 10 -18.65 -31.17 -3.04
CA THR A 10 -18.30 -29.78 -3.32
C THR A 10 -16.91 -29.58 -2.75
N ALA A 11 -15.90 -29.95 -3.54
CA ALA A 11 -14.56 -29.44 -3.35
C ALA A 11 -14.67 -27.93 -3.49
N ALA A 12 -14.82 -27.25 -2.35
CA ALA A 12 -14.65 -25.82 -2.23
C ALA A 12 -13.21 -25.53 -2.61
N VAL A 13 -12.99 -25.33 -3.91
CA VAL A 13 -11.91 -24.48 -4.40
C VAL A 13 -12.27 -23.09 -3.89
N ILE A 14 -11.94 -22.82 -2.62
CA ILE A 14 -11.67 -21.45 -2.18
C ILE A 14 -10.33 -21.10 -2.84
N GLY A 15 -10.37 -20.94 -4.17
CA GLY A 15 -9.49 -19.97 -4.78
C GLY A 15 -9.83 -18.69 -4.07
N LEU A 16 -8.87 -18.12 -3.33
CA LEU A 16 -8.91 -16.72 -2.95
C LEU A 16 -9.14 -15.97 -4.26
N SER A 17 -10.40 -15.67 -4.59
CA SER A 17 -10.72 -14.70 -5.61
C SER A 17 -9.98 -13.45 -5.16
N ALA A 18 -9.00 -13.02 -5.96
CA ALA A 18 -8.24 -11.83 -5.67
C ALA A 18 -9.25 -10.73 -5.33
N VAL A 19 -9.15 -10.19 -4.12
CA VAL A 19 -10.07 -9.16 -3.67
C VAL A 19 -9.83 -7.97 -4.60
N GLU A 20 -10.87 -7.57 -5.35
CA GLU A 20 -10.74 -6.43 -6.25
C GLU A 20 -10.29 -5.20 -5.46
N PRO A 21 -9.37 -4.37 -6.00
CA PRO A 21 -8.95 -3.15 -5.33
C PRO A 21 -10.13 -2.24 -4.99
N HIS A 22 -10.28 -1.93 -3.70
CA HIS A 22 -11.34 -1.07 -3.20
C HIS A 22 -10.94 -0.38 -1.89
N VAL A 23 -11.77 0.58 -1.49
CA VAL A 23 -11.60 1.34 -0.25
C VAL A 23 -12.84 1.13 0.62
N ASP A 24 -12.65 0.55 1.79
CA ASP A 24 -13.66 0.56 2.83
C ASP A 24 -13.50 1.79 3.71
N MET A 25 -14.62 2.43 4.01
CA MET A 25 -14.65 3.62 4.86
C MET A 25 -15.54 3.40 6.06
N LYS A 26 -15.03 3.71 7.25
CA LYS A 26 -15.80 3.70 8.49
C LYS A 26 -15.50 4.95 9.30
N THR A 27 -16.53 5.56 9.85
CA THR A 27 -16.42 6.66 10.79
C THR A 27 -17.26 6.31 12.02
N LYS A 28 -16.70 6.44 13.22
CA LYS A 28 -17.42 6.15 14.48
C LYS A 28 -17.11 7.20 15.55
N LYS A 29 -18.10 7.50 16.39
CA LYS A 29 -17.87 8.27 17.62
C LYS A 29 -17.32 7.35 18.71
N ARG A 30 -16.30 7.82 19.41
CA ARG A 30 -15.68 7.15 20.56
C ARG A 30 -16.40 7.55 21.85
N ALA A 31 -16.26 6.73 22.89
CA ALA A 31 -16.81 7.02 24.21
C ALA A 31 -16.26 8.32 24.82
N ASP A 32 -15.07 8.77 24.42
CA ASP A 32 -14.46 10.04 24.84
C ASP A 32 -14.90 11.25 23.98
N GLY A 33 -15.98 11.11 23.21
CA GLY A 33 -16.57 12.15 22.36
C GLY A 33 -15.87 12.38 21.02
N LYS A 34 -14.68 11.80 20.82
CA LYS A 34 -13.87 11.97 19.60
C LYS A 34 -14.43 11.18 18.42
N THR A 35 -14.01 11.56 17.21
CA THR A 35 -14.35 10.84 15.98
C THR A 35 -13.15 10.00 15.53
N GLU A 36 -13.38 8.71 15.32
CA GLU A 36 -12.41 7.78 14.71
C GLU A 36 -12.79 7.55 13.24
N ILE A 37 -11.83 7.79 12.37
CA ILE A 37 -11.94 7.65 10.91
C ILE A 37 -11.02 6.50 10.52
N GLU A 38 -11.60 5.42 10.01
CA GLU A 38 -10.88 4.24 9.51
C GLU A 38 -11.06 4.14 8.00
N ARG A 39 -9.97 3.84 7.30
CA ARG A 39 -9.95 3.50 5.88
C ARG A 39 -9.15 2.22 5.71
N LYS A 40 -9.73 1.23 5.06
CA LYS A 40 -8.99 0.04 4.61
C LYS A 40 -8.88 0.09 3.10
N VAL A 41 -7.67 -0.02 2.59
CA VAL A 41 -7.42 0.02 1.14
C VAL A 41 -6.87 -1.32 0.71
N PHE A 42 -7.61 -2.02 -0.13
CA PHE A 42 -7.27 -3.39 -0.53
C PHE A 42 -6.46 -3.40 -1.82
N PHE A 43 -5.40 -4.20 -1.81
CA PHE A 43 -4.68 -4.65 -3.01
C PHE A 43 -5.15 -6.07 -3.37
N ASN A 44 -4.59 -6.65 -4.43
CA ASN A 44 -4.84 -8.05 -4.78
C ASN A 44 -4.40 -9.01 -3.66
N ASN A 45 -3.22 -8.77 -3.05
CA ASN A 45 -2.63 -9.65 -2.02
C ASN A 45 -2.21 -8.91 -0.74
N GLY A 46 -2.96 -7.89 -0.32
CA GLY A 46 -2.67 -7.17 0.91
C GLY A 46 -3.67 -6.06 1.18
N GLN A 47 -3.48 -5.33 2.29
CA GLN A 47 -4.28 -4.16 2.58
C GLN A 47 -3.49 -3.08 3.32
N MET A 48 -3.86 -1.82 3.12
CA MET A 48 -3.47 -0.72 3.99
C MET A 48 -4.52 -0.52 5.08
N ASN A 49 -4.05 -0.28 6.29
CA ASN A 49 -4.88 0.08 7.43
C ASN A 49 -4.58 1.53 7.82
N ILE A 50 -5.48 2.44 7.49
CA ILE A 50 -5.33 3.87 7.76
C ILE A 50 -6.35 4.25 8.83
N LYS A 51 -5.89 4.89 9.90
CA LYS A 51 -6.74 5.32 11.00
C LYS A 51 -6.34 6.71 11.48
N TYR A 52 -7.35 7.52 11.78
CA TYR A 52 -7.19 8.81 12.45
C TYR A 52 -8.20 8.95 13.58
N VAL A 53 -7.78 9.61 14.64
CA VAL A 53 -8.65 10.11 15.70
C VAL A 53 -8.62 11.62 15.65
N THR A 54 -9.80 12.24 15.63
CA THR A 54 -9.99 13.68 15.48
C THR A 54 -10.97 14.17 16.54
N ALA A 55 -10.82 15.42 16.99
CA ALA A 55 -11.80 16.03 17.89
C ALA A 55 -13.06 16.48 17.11
N ASP A 56 -12.84 17.05 15.93
CA ASP A 56 -13.82 17.77 15.12
C ASP A 56 -14.12 17.09 13.77
N GLY A 57 -13.43 15.99 13.44
CA GLY A 57 -13.52 15.37 12.11
C GLY A 57 -12.64 16.01 11.04
N VAL A 58 -11.90 17.08 11.37
CA VAL A 58 -11.19 17.92 10.39
C VAL A 58 -9.68 17.79 10.53
N LYS A 59 -9.15 17.77 11.76
CA LYS A 59 -7.70 17.65 12.00
C LYS A 59 -7.35 16.42 12.83
N PRO A 60 -6.27 15.69 12.48
CA PRO A 60 -5.72 14.67 13.36
C PRO A 60 -5.36 15.27 14.73
N PHE A 61 -5.55 14.49 15.78
CA PHE A 61 -5.24 14.94 17.13
C PHE A 61 -3.72 15.12 17.30
N GLU A 62 -3.28 16.32 17.74
CA GLU A 62 -1.84 16.68 17.85
C GLU A 62 -1.07 15.84 18.87
N ASN A 63 -1.77 15.28 19.87
CA ASN A 63 -1.17 14.37 20.82
C ASN A 63 -1.13 12.96 20.21
N HIS A 64 0.01 12.62 19.59
CA HIS A 64 0.35 11.31 18.99
C HIS A 64 0.43 10.16 20.01
N LYS A 65 -0.56 10.04 20.91
CA LYS A 65 -0.73 8.87 21.74
C LYS A 65 -0.90 7.64 20.84
N TRP A 66 -0.33 6.52 21.28
CA TRP A 66 -0.53 5.23 20.64
C TRP A 66 -2.03 5.01 20.36
N ASN A 67 -2.36 4.52 19.16
CA ASN A 67 -3.74 4.29 18.67
C ASN A 67 -4.55 5.54 18.25
N ASN A 68 -3.96 6.75 18.21
CA ASN A 68 -4.64 7.91 17.61
C ASN A 68 -4.42 8.04 16.10
N TYR A 69 -3.42 7.36 15.56
CA TYR A 69 -3.08 7.37 14.15
C TYR A 69 -2.49 6.01 13.77
N PHE A 70 -2.89 5.45 12.63
CA PHE A 70 -2.19 4.35 11.97
C PHE A 70 -2.11 4.61 10.46
N PHE A 71 -1.00 4.20 9.87
CA PHE A 71 -0.78 4.09 8.43
C PHE A 71 0.04 2.83 8.22
N GLY A 72 -0.66 1.71 8.29
CA GLY A 72 -0.10 0.37 8.31
C GLY A 72 -0.24 -0.36 7.00
N LEU A 73 0.65 -1.31 6.74
CA LEU A 73 0.60 -2.20 5.59
C LEU A 73 0.55 -3.64 6.07
N GLU A 74 -0.54 -4.32 5.78
CA GLU A 74 -0.70 -5.76 5.96
C GLU A 74 -0.36 -6.46 4.65
N PHE A 75 0.93 -6.77 4.49
CA PHE A 75 1.49 -7.37 3.28
C PHE A 75 2.61 -8.35 3.64
N GLY A 76 2.46 -9.61 3.22
CA GLY A 76 3.41 -10.67 3.59
C GLY A 76 3.32 -11.16 5.03
N ARG A 77 2.24 -10.84 5.74
CA ARG A 77 2.01 -11.27 7.11
C ARG A 77 1.65 -12.75 7.17
N LEU A 78 2.33 -13.52 8.02
CA LEU A 78 1.93 -14.89 8.32
C LEU A 78 0.69 -14.91 9.23
N PRO A 79 -0.22 -15.91 9.11
CA PRO A 79 -1.39 -16.00 9.96
C PRO A 79 -1.06 -15.89 11.45
N LYS A 80 -1.84 -15.10 12.19
CA LYS A 80 -1.71 -14.89 13.66
C LYS A 80 -0.39 -14.23 14.11
N THR A 81 0.48 -13.79 13.21
CA THR A 81 1.64 -12.94 13.54
C THR A 81 1.23 -11.47 13.47
N ASN A 82 2.06 -10.52 13.87
CA ASN A 82 1.87 -9.09 13.59
C ASN A 82 3.04 -8.52 12.77
N GLY A 83 3.84 -9.38 12.14
CA GLY A 83 5.03 -8.97 11.41
C GLY A 83 4.93 -9.06 9.90
N SER A 84 6.10 -8.99 9.25
CA SER A 84 6.34 -8.38 7.94
C SER A 84 6.37 -6.84 8.04
N TRP A 85 5.83 -6.10 7.07
CA TRP A 85 5.70 -4.65 7.12
C TRP A 85 4.79 -4.22 8.29
N SER A 86 5.09 -3.06 8.90
CA SER A 86 4.38 -2.60 10.10
C SER A 86 2.91 -2.34 9.80
N ILE A 87 2.01 -3.06 10.47
CA ILE A 87 0.56 -2.84 10.38
C ILE A 87 0.09 -1.57 11.10
N TRP A 88 0.99 -0.84 11.75
CA TRP A 88 0.69 0.41 12.45
C TRP A 88 1.28 1.62 11.74
N HIS A 89 2.56 1.56 11.35
CA HIS A 89 3.30 2.71 10.78
C HIS A 89 4.33 2.25 9.74
N PHE A 90 3.89 1.60 8.67
CA PHE A 90 4.83 1.05 7.67
C PHE A 90 5.62 2.14 6.95
N PHE A 91 5.03 3.32 6.74
CA PHE A 91 5.63 4.42 6.02
C PHE A 91 5.30 5.77 6.66
N ARG A 92 6.28 6.67 6.68
CA ARG A 92 6.14 8.05 7.15
C ARG A 92 6.90 8.97 6.20
N CYS A 93 6.30 10.12 5.89
CA CYS A 93 6.91 11.14 5.05
C CYS A 93 7.07 12.41 5.87
N PHE A 94 8.31 12.84 6.04
CA PHE A 94 8.65 14.01 6.83
C PHE A 94 9.02 15.20 5.97
N GLU A 95 8.45 16.35 6.31
CA GLU A 95 8.88 17.65 5.81
C GLU A 95 9.53 18.46 6.93
N TYR A 96 10.39 19.41 6.55
CA TYR A 96 10.98 20.38 7.47
C TYR A 96 10.42 21.78 7.23
N ASN A 97 9.72 22.31 8.24
CA ASN A 97 9.14 23.65 8.26
C ASN A 97 9.51 24.39 9.55
N GLY A 98 10.81 24.50 9.85
CA GLY A 98 11.32 24.97 11.15
C GLY A 98 11.24 23.90 12.25
N ARG A 99 10.26 23.00 12.16
CA ARG A 99 10.18 21.71 12.86
C ARG A 99 9.99 20.56 11.88
N VAL A 100 10.36 19.36 12.32
CA VAL A 100 10.10 18.10 11.61
C VAL A 100 8.64 17.71 11.82
N SER A 101 7.89 17.48 10.75
CA SER A 101 6.48 17.08 10.78
C SER A 101 6.27 15.82 9.94
N ASN A 102 5.42 14.89 10.43
CA ASN A 102 5.05 13.69 9.69
C ASN A 102 3.73 13.95 8.98
N LEU A 103 3.78 14.21 7.68
CA LEU A 103 2.62 14.59 6.87
C LEU A 103 1.45 13.62 7.00
N LEU A 104 1.74 12.33 7.08
CA LEU A 104 0.70 11.30 7.13
C LEU A 104 0.01 11.24 8.49
N ALA A 105 0.69 11.63 9.58
CA ALA A 105 0.10 11.71 10.92
C ALA A 105 -0.58 13.06 11.18
N ASP A 106 -0.03 14.12 10.60
CA ASP A 106 -0.42 15.51 10.87
C ASP A 106 -1.55 16.00 9.95
N SER A 107 -1.92 15.22 8.93
CA SER A 107 -2.97 15.57 7.98
C SER A 107 -3.85 14.38 7.59
N LEU A 108 -5.14 14.65 7.41
CA LEU A 108 -6.06 13.71 6.76
C LEU A 108 -5.80 13.69 5.24
N PRO A 109 -5.94 12.53 4.58
CA PRO A 109 -5.88 12.47 3.13
C PRO A 109 -7.07 13.22 2.52
N ARG A 110 -6.81 14.02 1.48
CA ARG A 110 -7.83 14.67 0.64
C ARG A 110 -8.52 13.67 -0.26
N GLN A 111 -7.77 12.69 -0.75
CA GLN A 111 -8.24 11.65 -1.66
C GLN A 111 -7.60 10.32 -1.28
N ILE A 112 -8.40 9.26 -1.37
CA ILE A 112 -7.96 7.87 -1.39
C ILE A 112 -8.79 7.18 -2.46
N SER A 113 -8.14 6.51 -3.40
CA SER A 113 -8.81 5.69 -4.42
C SER A 113 -8.05 4.40 -4.63
N ALA A 114 -8.78 3.33 -4.93
CA ALA A 114 -8.23 2.02 -5.26
C ALA A 114 -8.98 1.47 -6.47
N ASN A 115 -8.22 1.16 -7.51
CA ASN A 115 -8.71 0.82 -8.83
C ASN A 115 -7.97 -0.40 -9.38
N ASN A 116 -8.63 -1.13 -10.27
CA ASN A 116 -7.98 -2.13 -11.11
C ASN A 116 -7.82 -1.54 -12.51
N ILE A 117 -6.58 -1.40 -12.98
CA ILE A 117 -6.29 -0.92 -14.34
C ILE A 117 -5.53 -2.03 -15.07
N ASN A 118 -6.21 -2.71 -16.01
CA ASN A 118 -5.65 -3.81 -16.79
C ASN A 118 -5.00 -4.92 -15.92
N GLY A 119 -5.64 -5.28 -14.81
CA GLY A 119 -5.15 -6.29 -13.86
C GLY A 119 -4.19 -5.75 -12.80
N ILE A 120 -3.75 -4.50 -12.91
CA ILE A 120 -2.87 -3.84 -11.94
C ILE A 120 -3.74 -3.21 -10.86
N ALA A 121 -3.47 -3.53 -9.60
CA ALA A 121 -4.06 -2.79 -8.49
C ALA A 121 -3.35 -1.44 -8.36
N VAL A 122 -4.08 -0.34 -8.51
CA VAL A 122 -3.56 1.03 -8.41
C VAL A 122 -4.26 1.74 -7.25
N ILE A 123 -3.47 2.19 -6.28
CA ILE A 123 -3.93 2.97 -5.14
C ILE A 123 -3.31 4.34 -5.20
N ASP A 124 -4.15 5.36 -5.11
CA ASP A 124 -3.73 6.76 -5.04
C ASP A 124 -4.20 7.39 -3.74
N MET A 125 -3.29 8.09 -3.08
CA MET A 125 -3.58 8.90 -1.90
C MET A 125 -2.96 10.28 -2.05
N GLU A 126 -3.71 11.31 -1.65
CA GLU A 126 -3.24 12.68 -1.65
C GLU A 126 -3.34 13.29 -0.26
N TYR A 127 -2.22 13.84 0.22
CA TYR A 127 -2.10 14.48 1.52
C TYR A 127 -1.69 15.94 1.37
N PRO A 128 -2.30 16.87 2.11
CA PRO A 128 -1.82 18.24 2.13
C PRO A 128 -0.46 18.32 2.83
N SER A 129 0.43 19.18 2.32
CA SER A 129 1.62 19.61 3.06
C SER A 129 1.27 20.79 3.96
N LEU A 130 1.96 20.94 5.10
CA LEU A 130 1.76 22.10 5.98
C LEU A 130 2.32 23.40 5.38
N LYS A 131 3.07 23.32 4.26
CA LYS A 131 3.56 24.46 3.46
C LYS A 131 2.65 24.82 2.27
N GLY A 132 1.42 24.28 2.20
CA GLY A 132 0.49 24.55 1.10
C GLY A 132 0.76 23.72 -0.17
N GLY A 133 1.66 22.73 -0.10
CA GLY A 133 1.91 21.74 -1.15
C GLY A 133 1.01 20.51 -1.07
N THR A 134 1.34 19.46 -1.82
CA THR A 134 0.62 18.17 -1.82
C THR A 134 1.58 17.01 -1.97
N LEU A 135 1.48 16.05 -1.05
CA LEU A 135 2.12 14.75 -1.14
C LEU A 135 1.18 13.79 -1.87
N LYS A 136 1.62 13.25 -2.99
CA LYS A 136 0.93 12.16 -3.69
C LYS A 136 1.65 10.84 -3.43
N LEU A 137 0.91 9.84 -3.00
CA LEU A 137 1.37 8.47 -2.88
C LEU A 137 0.61 7.62 -3.90
N ARG A 138 1.34 7.02 -4.84
CA ARG A 138 0.80 6.03 -5.76
C ARG A 138 1.42 4.68 -5.46
N MET A 139 0.59 3.68 -5.19
CA MET A 139 1.03 2.30 -4.94
C MET A 139 0.43 1.39 -6.00
N MET A 140 1.25 0.50 -6.55
CA MET A 140 0.87 -0.43 -7.60
C MET A 140 1.26 -1.86 -7.23
N GLN A 141 0.35 -2.80 -7.46
CA GLN A 141 0.65 -4.24 -7.36
C GLN A 141 0.33 -4.92 -8.69
N PHE A 142 1.36 -5.57 -9.25
CA PHE A 142 1.28 -6.24 -10.54
C PHE A 142 1.06 -7.75 -10.33
N PRO A 143 0.20 -8.40 -11.13
CA PRO A 143 0.02 -9.85 -11.07
C PRO A 143 1.31 -10.64 -11.31
N SER A 144 2.23 -10.11 -12.13
CA SER A 144 3.53 -10.71 -12.40
C SER A 144 4.51 -10.67 -11.20
N HIS A 145 4.25 -9.81 -10.22
CA HIS A 145 5.11 -9.62 -9.04
C HIS A 145 4.25 -9.60 -7.75
N PRO A 146 3.57 -10.71 -7.41
CA PRO A 146 2.56 -10.73 -6.36
C PRO A 146 3.11 -10.44 -4.96
N ASN A 147 4.39 -10.71 -4.73
CA ASN A 147 5.08 -10.46 -3.45
C ASN A 147 5.72 -9.07 -3.37
N TRP A 148 5.42 -8.19 -4.33
CA TRP A 148 5.93 -6.83 -4.38
C TRP A 148 4.81 -5.81 -4.50
N ILE A 149 4.99 -4.68 -3.82
CA ILE A 149 4.25 -3.45 -4.05
C ILE A 149 5.24 -2.38 -4.49
N PHE A 150 4.93 -1.69 -5.58
CA PHE A 150 5.72 -0.57 -6.09
C PHE A 150 5.08 0.72 -5.64
N MET A 151 5.85 1.62 -5.02
CA MET A 151 5.35 2.87 -4.46
C MET A 151 6.11 4.06 -5.03
N ARG A 152 5.38 5.02 -5.59
CA ARG A 152 5.89 6.35 -5.96
C ARG A 152 5.39 7.40 -4.99
N VAL A 153 6.33 8.12 -4.42
CA VAL A 153 6.12 9.24 -3.51
C VAL A 153 6.44 10.51 -4.26
N THR A 154 5.49 11.43 -4.43
CA THR A 154 5.69 12.69 -5.15
C THR A 154 5.34 13.88 -4.27
N ALA A 155 6.26 14.83 -4.15
CA ALA A 155 6.09 16.10 -3.45
C ALA A 155 5.85 17.22 -4.45
N ILE A 156 4.72 17.91 -4.32
CA ILE A 156 4.33 19.05 -5.13
C ILE A 156 4.40 20.30 -4.26
N ASN A 157 5.23 21.27 -4.64
CA ASN A 157 5.42 22.55 -3.94
C ASN A 157 5.95 22.44 -2.49
N PHE A 158 6.69 21.37 -2.18
CA PHE A 158 7.48 21.27 -0.94
C PHE A 158 8.65 20.28 -1.14
N ASN A 159 9.58 20.24 -0.19
CA ASN A 159 10.72 19.32 -0.20
C ASN A 159 10.55 18.23 0.87
N ILE A 160 10.74 16.98 0.48
CA ILE A 160 10.82 15.85 1.42
C ILE A 160 12.15 15.93 2.17
N TRP A 161 12.10 15.88 3.49
CA TRP A 161 13.30 15.85 4.34
C TRP A 161 13.74 14.41 4.62
N ARG A 162 12.78 13.55 4.97
CA ARG A 162 13.06 12.16 5.35
C ARG A 162 11.87 11.26 5.04
N LEU A 163 12.15 10.04 4.63
CA LEU A 163 11.17 8.98 4.39
C LEU A 163 11.51 7.81 5.32
N ASP A 164 10.57 7.39 6.14
CA ASP A 164 10.80 6.27 7.05
C ASP A 164 9.96 5.06 6.63
N PHE A 165 10.57 3.88 6.67
CA PHE A 165 9.87 2.60 6.57
C PHE A 165 10.01 1.81 7.87
N GLN A 166 9.01 1.00 8.22
CA GLN A 166 9.07 0.16 9.40
C GLN A 166 8.58 -1.26 9.09
N ALA A 167 9.32 -2.25 9.60
CA ALA A 167 8.94 -3.65 9.54
C ALA A 167 9.22 -4.37 10.86
N TYR A 168 8.52 -5.47 11.08
CA TYR A 168 8.75 -6.46 12.12
C TYR A 168 8.98 -7.79 11.42
N PRO A 169 10.21 -8.14 11.00
CA PRO A 169 10.45 -9.43 10.34
C PRO A 169 9.86 -10.56 11.19
N TYR A 170 8.90 -11.30 10.66
CA TYR A 170 8.05 -12.28 11.37
C TYR A 170 7.03 -11.73 12.39
N GLN A 171 7.46 -11.13 13.51
CA GLN A 171 6.58 -10.71 14.62
C GLN A 171 7.25 -9.66 15.51
N SER A 172 6.50 -8.97 16.37
CA SER A 172 7.01 -7.92 17.27
C SER A 172 7.53 -8.40 18.63
N ASP A 173 7.47 -9.70 18.92
CA ASP A 173 8.09 -10.25 20.12
C ASP A 173 9.64 -10.20 20.00
N MET A 174 10.32 -10.29 21.13
CA MET A 174 11.79 -10.21 21.22
C MET A 174 12.30 -11.28 22.19
N PRO A 175 12.24 -12.57 21.82
CA PRO A 175 12.88 -13.62 22.60
C PRO A 175 14.38 -13.37 22.65
N LYS A 176 15.03 -13.79 23.75
CA LYS A 176 16.42 -13.46 24.05
C LYS A 176 17.40 -13.82 22.93
N ASP A 177 17.15 -14.92 22.23
CA ASP A 177 18.04 -15.45 21.20
C ASP A 177 17.80 -14.85 19.81
N ARG A 178 16.79 -13.98 19.64
CA ARG A 178 16.51 -13.35 18.34
C ARG A 178 17.44 -12.18 18.10
N GLU A 179 18.09 -12.20 16.94
CA GLU A 179 18.79 -11.03 16.42
C GLU A 179 18.03 -10.45 15.21
N ARG A 180 17.84 -9.13 15.21
CA ARG A 180 17.31 -8.35 14.08
C ARG A 180 18.45 -7.88 13.22
N HIS A 181 18.38 -8.21 11.95
CA HIS A 181 19.41 -7.89 10.98
C HIS A 181 18.91 -6.99 9.87
N ILE A 182 19.82 -6.13 9.43
CA ILE A 182 19.76 -5.47 8.14
C ILE A 182 20.95 -5.93 7.30
N ARG A 183 20.67 -6.43 6.09
CA ARG A 183 21.69 -6.64 5.05
C ARG A 183 21.64 -5.48 4.06
N THR A 184 22.82 -4.98 3.72
CA THR A 184 23.10 -3.95 2.72
C THR A 184 24.34 -4.37 1.91
N GLU A 185 24.75 -3.56 0.93
CA GLU A 185 26.02 -3.73 0.24
C GLU A 185 27.24 -3.59 1.18
N LYS A 186 27.09 -2.83 2.27
CA LYS A 186 28.17 -2.60 3.25
C LYS A 186 28.40 -3.75 4.20
N GLY A 187 27.43 -4.67 4.31
CA GLY A 187 27.50 -5.77 5.26
C GLY A 187 26.16 -6.17 5.82
N ASP A 188 26.23 -7.10 6.77
CA ASP A 188 25.12 -7.62 7.56
C ASP A 188 25.28 -7.11 9.00
N PHE A 189 24.29 -6.38 9.50
CA PHE A 189 24.37 -5.66 10.76
C PHE A 189 23.25 -6.07 11.72
N ASN A 190 23.62 -6.41 12.95
CA ASN A 190 22.67 -6.61 14.04
C ASN A 190 22.21 -5.25 14.60
N VAL A 191 20.98 -4.86 14.28
CA VAL A 191 20.39 -3.56 14.65
C VAL A 191 19.81 -3.55 16.06
N ASN A 192 19.81 -4.67 16.79
CA ASN A 192 19.53 -4.64 18.23
C ASN A 192 20.72 -4.10 19.02
N LYS A 193 21.94 -4.17 18.47
CA LYS A 193 23.17 -3.79 19.19
C LYS A 193 23.55 -2.33 18.92
N ALA A 194 23.45 -1.86 17.69
CA ALA A 194 23.88 -0.52 17.31
C ALA A 194 23.03 0.10 16.18
N THR A 195 23.15 1.42 16.06
CA THR A 195 22.62 2.17 14.91
C THR A 195 23.56 1.99 13.71
N VAL A 196 22.99 1.79 12.54
CA VAL A 196 23.73 1.71 11.26
C VAL A 196 23.49 2.99 10.47
N LYS A 197 24.55 3.60 9.94
CA LYS A 197 24.48 4.79 9.08
C LYS A 197 25.40 4.61 7.88
N TYR A 198 24.91 4.89 6.69
CA TYR A 198 25.72 4.83 5.47
C TYR A 198 25.13 5.69 4.35
N ILE A 199 25.97 6.04 3.37
CA ILE A 199 25.52 6.61 2.10
C ILE A 199 25.32 5.42 1.15
N PRO A 200 24.11 5.22 0.60
CA PRO A 200 23.81 4.04 -0.20
C PRO A 200 24.52 4.12 -1.54
N ALA A 201 25.28 3.08 -1.89
CA ALA A 201 25.85 2.91 -3.23
C ALA A 201 25.01 1.95 -4.08
N GLN A 202 24.25 1.06 -3.44
CA GLN A 202 23.34 0.10 -4.07
C GLN A 202 21.90 0.30 -3.61
N PRO A 203 20.92 -0.16 -4.41
CA PRO A 203 19.50 0.11 -4.18
C PRO A 203 18.83 -0.86 -3.20
N TYR A 204 19.54 -1.85 -2.66
CA TYR A 204 18.94 -2.99 -1.96
C TYR A 204 19.11 -2.93 -0.45
N LEU A 205 18.05 -3.27 0.27
CA LEU A 205 18.06 -3.45 1.72
C LEU A 205 17.16 -4.63 2.07
N ALA A 206 17.67 -5.57 2.87
CA ALA A 206 16.87 -6.66 3.43
C ALA A 206 16.82 -6.60 4.96
N LEU A 207 15.65 -6.85 5.53
CA LEU A 207 15.43 -6.97 6.97
C LEU A 207 14.99 -8.39 7.29
N TYR A 208 15.59 -9.02 8.30
CA TYR A 208 15.30 -10.40 8.67
C TYR A 208 15.71 -10.69 10.11
N ASN A 209 15.37 -11.89 10.59
CA ASN A 209 15.84 -12.41 11.87
C ASN A 209 16.93 -13.45 11.67
N LYS A 210 17.87 -13.54 12.61
CA LYS A 210 18.72 -14.71 12.80
C LYS A 210 18.28 -15.50 14.04
N PHE A 211 18.60 -16.80 14.01
CA PHE A 211 18.41 -17.81 15.07
C PHE A 211 16.95 -18.16 15.41
N VAL A 212 16.08 -17.18 15.57
CA VAL A 212 14.67 -17.40 15.92
C VAL A 212 13.79 -16.76 14.86
N GLN A 213 12.87 -17.55 14.29
CA GLN A 213 11.90 -17.09 13.28
C GLN A 213 12.58 -16.44 12.07
N ASP A 214 13.61 -17.11 11.54
CA ASP A 214 14.44 -16.67 10.42
C ASP A 214 13.81 -16.99 9.04
N THR A 215 12.56 -17.44 9.02
CA THR A 215 11.87 -17.87 7.79
C THR A 215 11.15 -16.73 7.06
N THR A 216 11.37 -15.49 7.48
CA THR A 216 10.75 -14.31 6.87
C THR A 216 11.77 -13.21 6.68
N ALA A 217 11.60 -12.48 5.57
CA ALA A 217 12.39 -11.31 5.26
C ALA A 217 11.51 -10.24 4.61
N ASN A 218 11.87 -8.99 4.85
CA ASN A 218 11.31 -7.82 4.17
C ASN A 218 12.39 -7.22 3.28
N TYR A 219 12.00 -6.73 2.11
CA TYR A 219 12.93 -6.18 1.13
C TYR A 219 12.51 -4.78 0.71
N LEU A 220 13.46 -3.86 0.67
CA LEU A 220 13.27 -2.52 0.16
C LEU A 220 14.24 -2.29 -0.99
N ILE A 221 13.70 -1.88 -2.14
CA ILE A 221 14.47 -1.33 -3.24
C ILE A 221 14.16 0.16 -3.35
N PHE A 222 15.18 0.99 -3.51
CA PHE A 222 15.05 2.44 -3.68
C PHE A 222 16.09 2.97 -4.68
N GLN A 223 16.09 4.26 -4.97
CA GLN A 223 17.03 4.89 -5.91
C GLN A 223 18.18 5.60 -5.14
N PRO A 224 19.41 5.04 -5.09
CA PRO A 224 20.47 5.54 -4.22
C PRO A 224 20.85 6.99 -4.50
N ALA A 225 20.87 7.41 -5.78
CA ALA A 225 21.17 8.77 -6.18
C ALA A 225 20.22 9.84 -5.60
N LYS A 226 19.02 9.45 -5.14
CA LYS A 226 18.04 10.35 -4.52
C LYS A 226 18.18 10.42 -2.99
N ILE A 227 18.95 9.51 -2.40
CA ILE A 227 19.10 9.35 -0.95
C ILE A 227 20.48 9.83 -0.52
N LYS A 228 20.51 10.83 0.36
CA LYS A 228 21.73 11.35 0.96
C LYS A 228 22.36 10.35 1.93
N MET A 229 21.53 9.69 2.73
CA MET A 229 21.97 8.81 3.80
C MET A 229 20.82 7.88 4.20
N VAL A 230 21.18 6.64 4.52
CA VAL A 230 20.32 5.69 5.23
C VAL A 230 20.77 5.62 6.68
N GLU A 231 19.82 5.69 7.61
CA GLU A 231 20.00 5.42 9.03
C GLU A 231 19.03 4.34 9.46
N VAL A 232 19.55 3.30 10.12
CA VAL A 232 18.74 2.29 10.79
C VAL A 232 19.08 2.36 12.27
N PRO A 233 18.27 3.06 13.08
CA PRO A 233 18.52 3.20 14.51
C PRO A 233 18.60 1.86 15.22
N LYS A 234 19.32 1.84 16.34
CA LYS A 234 19.26 0.72 17.29
C LYS A 234 17.79 0.46 17.63
N CYS A 235 17.33 -0.77 17.41
CA CYS A 235 15.92 -1.10 17.48
C CYS A 235 15.61 -2.15 18.54
N GLY A 236 14.38 -2.10 19.07
CA GLY A 236 13.78 -3.18 19.85
C GLY A 236 13.05 -4.14 18.92
N ALA A 237 11.72 -4.19 19.06
CA ALA A 237 10.84 -5.07 18.30
C ALA A 237 10.77 -4.80 16.79
N GLY A 238 10.58 -3.54 16.40
CA GLY A 238 10.43 -3.13 15.00
C GLY A 238 11.69 -2.48 14.48
N VAL A 239 12.05 -2.75 13.24
CA VAL A 239 13.19 -2.15 12.56
C VAL A 239 12.71 -0.93 11.76
N ASP A 240 13.23 0.25 12.12
CA ASP A 240 12.97 1.51 11.41
C ASP A 240 14.10 1.80 10.42
N ILE A 241 13.75 2.03 9.16
CA ILE A 241 14.67 2.53 8.12
C ILE A 241 14.36 4.01 7.91
N ARG A 242 15.36 4.86 8.00
CA ARG A 242 15.25 6.30 7.75
C ARG A 242 16.08 6.66 6.53
N LEU A 243 15.41 7.12 5.47
CA LEU A 243 16.02 7.56 4.23
C LEU A 243 16.00 9.09 4.20
N TYR A 244 17.17 9.71 4.33
CA TYR A 244 17.31 11.16 4.22
C TYR A 244 17.46 11.55 2.76
N ALA A 245 16.59 12.43 2.28
CA ALA A 245 16.55 12.84 0.89
C ALA A 245 17.72 13.76 0.51
N ASN A 246 18.18 13.67 -0.74
CA ASN A 246 18.96 14.75 -1.35
C ASN A 246 18.08 15.99 -1.56
N LYS A 247 18.70 17.16 -1.64
CA LYS A 247 17.99 18.42 -1.92
C LYS A 247 17.35 18.37 -3.32
N ASN A 248 16.23 19.08 -3.49
CA ASN A 248 15.53 19.27 -4.76
C ASN A 248 15.01 17.98 -5.42
N ILE A 249 14.84 16.89 -4.66
CA ILE A 249 14.17 15.68 -5.14
C ILE A 249 12.68 15.79 -4.88
N SER A 250 11.88 15.80 -5.96
CA SER A 250 10.42 15.89 -5.89
C SER A 250 9.72 14.54 -5.96
N HIS A 251 10.40 13.45 -6.31
CA HIS A 251 9.79 12.12 -6.33
C HIS A 251 10.76 10.98 -6.01
N PHE A 252 10.25 9.92 -5.41
CA PHE A 252 10.98 8.71 -5.02
C PHE A 252 10.18 7.48 -5.41
N ASP A 253 10.87 6.49 -5.97
CA ASP A 253 10.27 5.20 -6.32
C ASP A 253 10.85 4.10 -5.43
N PHE A 254 9.98 3.22 -4.96
CA PHE A 254 10.30 2.12 -4.07
C PHE A 254 9.68 0.81 -4.55
N ALA A 255 10.38 -0.30 -4.36
CA ALA A 255 9.77 -1.63 -4.38
C ALA A 255 9.81 -2.21 -2.96
N ILE A 256 8.65 -2.61 -2.47
CA ILE A 256 8.39 -3.07 -1.11
C ILE A 256 8.03 -4.54 -1.22
N GLY A 257 8.92 -5.42 -0.76
CA GLY A 257 8.79 -6.86 -0.93
C GLY A 257 8.80 -7.62 0.40
N TYR A 258 8.46 -8.89 0.32
CA TYR A 258 8.65 -9.84 1.41
C TYR A 258 8.97 -11.23 0.88
N ARG A 259 9.50 -12.07 1.76
CA ARG A 259 9.56 -13.52 1.58
C ARG A 259 9.09 -14.19 2.87
N ASN A 260 8.33 -15.27 2.71
CA ASN A 260 7.90 -16.14 3.79
C ASN A 260 8.33 -17.58 3.50
N ASN A 261 8.42 -18.39 4.55
CA ASN A 261 8.66 -19.83 4.51
C ASN A 261 9.99 -20.25 3.85
N ASN A 262 10.98 -19.36 3.85
CA ASN A 262 12.35 -19.63 3.38
C ASN A 262 13.34 -19.09 4.42
N PRO A 263 14.39 -19.83 4.78
CA PRO A 263 15.45 -19.30 5.65
C PRO A 263 16.03 -18.00 5.09
N ALA A 264 16.32 -17.06 6.00
CA ALA A 264 16.87 -15.76 5.63
C ALA A 264 18.22 -15.88 4.92
N SER A 265 19.04 -16.87 5.29
CA SER A 265 20.33 -17.15 4.65
C SER A 265 20.23 -17.40 3.14
N ASP A 266 19.21 -18.15 2.70
CA ASP A 266 18.95 -18.42 1.28
C ASP A 266 18.28 -17.21 0.61
N SER A 267 17.17 -16.75 1.20
CA SER A 267 16.33 -15.72 0.57
C SER A 267 17.01 -14.36 0.45
N VAL A 268 17.79 -13.94 1.46
CA VAL A 268 18.57 -12.70 1.40
C VAL A 268 19.72 -12.83 0.40
N SER A 269 20.38 -13.97 0.33
CA SER A 269 21.46 -14.19 -0.65
C SER A 269 20.96 -14.10 -2.09
N ARG A 270 19.81 -14.74 -2.41
CA ARG A 270 19.17 -14.63 -3.73
C ARG A 270 18.74 -13.21 -4.06
N PHE A 271 18.18 -12.49 -3.09
CA PHE A 271 17.78 -11.10 -3.27
C PHE A 271 18.95 -10.20 -3.69
N PHE A 272 20.11 -10.35 -3.05
CA PHE A 272 21.31 -9.58 -3.40
C PHE A 272 22.07 -10.13 -4.62
N GLY A 273 21.80 -11.37 -5.04
CA GLY A 273 22.45 -12.00 -6.19
C GLY A 273 21.72 -11.74 -7.52
N GLU A 274 20.42 -11.99 -7.58
CA GLU A 274 19.65 -12.02 -8.84
C GLU A 274 18.30 -11.29 -8.72
N ASP A 275 17.47 -11.65 -7.73
CA ASP A 275 16.08 -11.23 -7.68
C ASP A 275 15.92 -9.70 -7.52
N GLY A 276 16.77 -9.09 -6.68
CA GLY A 276 16.71 -7.66 -6.42
C GLY A 276 16.95 -6.84 -7.69
N ASP A 277 17.86 -7.29 -8.55
CA ASP A 277 18.20 -6.58 -9.77
C ASP A 277 17.09 -6.67 -10.82
N ALA A 278 16.44 -7.84 -10.93
CA ALA A 278 15.27 -8.03 -11.79
C ALA A 278 14.11 -7.12 -11.36
N VAL A 279 13.81 -7.07 -10.06
CA VAL A 279 12.72 -6.22 -9.52
C VAL A 279 13.05 -4.74 -9.66
N ARG A 280 14.32 -4.34 -9.48
CA ARG A 280 14.77 -2.96 -9.72
C ARG A 280 14.54 -2.55 -11.18
N LYS A 281 14.99 -3.36 -12.14
CA LYS A 281 14.78 -3.10 -13.57
C LYS A 281 13.30 -3.01 -13.92
N PHE A 282 12.48 -3.89 -13.35
CA PHE A 282 11.03 -3.80 -13.50
C PHE A 282 10.48 -2.48 -12.97
N MET A 283 10.86 -2.07 -11.75
CA MET A 283 10.43 -0.81 -11.13
C MET A 283 10.79 0.41 -11.98
N GLU A 284 11.99 0.44 -12.56
CA GLU A 284 12.46 1.51 -13.45
C GLU A 284 11.65 1.60 -14.75
N GLY A 285 11.07 0.48 -15.21
CA GLY A 285 10.25 0.40 -16.41
C GLY A 285 8.73 0.57 -16.18
N ILE A 286 8.28 0.82 -14.94
CA ILE A 286 6.85 0.99 -14.65
C ILE A 286 6.31 2.23 -15.35
N ASP A 287 5.24 2.05 -16.14
CA ASP A 287 4.34 3.15 -16.48
C ASP A 287 3.49 3.48 -15.26
N TRP A 288 3.86 4.58 -14.59
CA TRP A 288 3.16 5.03 -13.40
C TRP A 288 1.79 5.65 -13.69
N ASN A 289 1.40 5.85 -14.96
CA ASN A 289 0.08 6.33 -15.36
C ASN A 289 -0.52 5.40 -16.43
N PRO A 290 -0.79 4.13 -16.09
CA PRO A 290 -1.21 3.13 -17.06
C PRO A 290 -2.52 3.55 -17.71
N LYS A 291 -2.56 3.55 -19.04
CA LYS A 291 -3.75 3.92 -19.80
C LYS A 291 -4.86 2.89 -19.64
N LEU A 292 -6.08 3.38 -19.40
CA LEU A 292 -7.28 2.55 -19.44
C LEU A 292 -7.65 2.16 -20.86
N SER A 293 -8.14 0.94 -21.02
CA SER A 293 -8.70 0.47 -22.29
C SER A 293 -10.08 1.07 -22.50
N THR A 294 -10.22 1.96 -23.48
CA THR A 294 -11.52 2.54 -23.86
C THR A 294 -12.51 1.48 -24.33
N ALA A 295 -12.03 0.39 -24.92
CA ALA A 295 -12.87 -0.71 -25.39
C ALA A 295 -13.66 -1.38 -24.25
N ASN A 296 -13.06 -1.49 -23.05
CA ASN A 296 -13.73 -2.10 -21.91
C ASN A 296 -14.87 -1.21 -21.41
N PHE A 297 -14.62 0.09 -21.25
CA PHE A 297 -15.65 1.04 -20.84
C PHE A 297 -16.82 1.07 -21.84
N GLU A 298 -16.54 1.19 -23.14
CA GLU A 298 -17.60 1.25 -24.17
C GLU A 298 -18.44 -0.04 -24.20
N LYS A 299 -17.81 -1.19 -24.01
CA LYS A 299 -18.52 -2.48 -23.87
C LYS A 299 -19.43 -2.49 -22.63
N SER A 300 -18.89 -2.17 -21.45
CA SER A 300 -19.67 -2.08 -20.21
C SER A 300 -20.80 -1.05 -20.31
N PHE A 301 -20.59 0.04 -21.03
CA PHE A 301 -21.58 1.09 -21.23
C PHE A 301 -22.72 0.62 -22.13
N ALA A 302 -22.41 -0.08 -23.22
CA ALA A 302 -23.41 -0.71 -24.08
C ALA A 302 -24.22 -1.78 -23.33
N GLU A 303 -23.58 -2.58 -22.47
CA GLU A 303 -24.27 -3.54 -21.60
C GLU A 303 -25.21 -2.85 -20.61
N ALA A 304 -24.77 -1.77 -19.96
CA ALA A 304 -25.60 -1.02 -19.03
C ALA A 304 -26.84 -0.42 -19.70
N LYS A 305 -26.71 0.06 -20.95
CA LYS A 305 -27.86 0.47 -21.77
C LYS A 305 -28.84 -0.68 -22.01
N LYS A 306 -28.33 -1.86 -22.37
CA LYS A 306 -29.17 -3.06 -22.59
C LYS A 306 -29.89 -3.51 -21.32
N LEU A 307 -29.26 -3.34 -20.15
CA LEU A 307 -29.87 -3.62 -18.84
C LEU A 307 -30.93 -2.58 -18.42
N GLY A 308 -31.10 -1.49 -19.17
CA GLY A 308 -32.05 -0.43 -18.84
C GLY A 308 -31.65 0.38 -17.60
N VAL A 309 -30.34 0.59 -17.40
CA VAL A 309 -29.86 1.57 -16.42
C VAL A 309 -30.33 2.96 -16.82
N ASP A 310 -30.72 3.78 -15.85
CA ASP A 310 -31.23 5.15 -16.06
C ASP A 310 -30.31 5.97 -16.99
N ALA A 311 -30.92 6.57 -18.03
CA ALA A 311 -30.20 7.29 -19.08
C ALA A 311 -29.48 8.54 -18.54
N GLY A 312 -30.06 9.22 -17.54
CA GLY A 312 -29.45 10.39 -16.90
C GLY A 312 -28.18 10.01 -16.13
N LYS A 313 -28.23 8.94 -15.34
CA LYS A 313 -27.06 8.39 -14.65
C LYS A 313 -25.98 7.93 -15.62
N LEU A 314 -26.35 7.23 -16.71
CA LEU A 314 -25.40 6.83 -17.75
C LEU A 314 -24.71 8.03 -18.41
N ALA A 315 -25.45 9.08 -18.77
CA ALA A 315 -24.89 10.29 -19.36
C ALA A 315 -23.91 10.98 -18.40
N ALA A 316 -24.23 11.04 -17.10
CA ALA A 316 -23.34 11.61 -16.09
C ALA A 316 -22.01 10.82 -15.96
N VAL A 317 -22.09 9.49 -15.92
CA VAL A 317 -20.89 8.63 -15.87
C VAL A 317 -20.04 8.77 -17.13
N LYS A 318 -20.66 8.79 -18.32
CA LYS A 318 -19.95 9.00 -19.60
C LYS A 318 -19.21 10.34 -19.62
N LYS A 319 -19.88 11.41 -19.17
CA LYS A 319 -19.27 12.74 -19.08
C LYS A 319 -18.06 12.77 -18.15
N LYS A 320 -18.13 12.10 -16.99
CA LYS A 320 -17.00 11.97 -16.06
C LYS A 320 -15.83 11.22 -16.71
N TYR A 321 -16.12 10.09 -17.35
CA TYR A 321 -15.12 9.28 -18.05
C TYR A 321 -14.42 10.08 -19.16
N ASP A 322 -15.18 10.73 -20.04
CA ASP A 322 -14.63 11.50 -21.16
C ASP A 322 -13.79 12.69 -20.69
N ALA A 323 -14.24 13.39 -19.65
CA ALA A 323 -13.48 14.48 -19.05
C ALA A 323 -12.16 14.00 -18.40
N ALA A 324 -12.17 12.81 -17.80
CA ALA A 324 -10.97 12.19 -17.23
C ALA A 324 -9.98 11.76 -18.33
N MET A 325 -10.48 11.10 -19.37
CA MET A 325 -9.68 10.69 -20.54
C MET A 325 -9.06 11.89 -21.26
N ALA A 326 -9.81 12.98 -21.45
CA ALA A 326 -9.32 14.21 -22.07
C ALA A 326 -8.19 14.88 -21.26
N LYS A 327 -8.16 14.70 -19.94
CA LYS A 327 -7.12 15.19 -19.04
C LYS A 327 -5.96 14.19 -18.84
N GLY A 328 -6.07 12.98 -19.38
CA GLY A 328 -5.14 11.89 -19.08
C GLY A 328 -5.19 11.41 -17.62
N ASP A 329 -6.29 11.67 -16.91
CA ASP A 329 -6.48 11.25 -15.52
C ASP A 329 -7.04 9.81 -15.47
N THR A 330 -6.13 8.84 -15.51
CA THR A 330 -6.45 7.42 -15.52
C THR A 330 -7.17 6.97 -14.24
N THR A 331 -6.92 7.63 -13.11
CA THR A 331 -7.57 7.31 -11.84
C THR A 331 -9.03 7.76 -11.85
N ALA A 332 -9.29 8.98 -12.31
CA ALA A 332 -10.66 9.48 -12.45
C ALA A 332 -11.46 8.66 -13.48
N ALA A 333 -10.84 8.23 -14.57
CA ALA A 333 -11.48 7.37 -15.56
C ALA A 333 -11.81 5.97 -14.99
N ALA A 334 -10.91 5.36 -14.20
CA ALA A 334 -11.17 4.08 -13.53
C ALA A 334 -12.31 4.20 -12.49
N ASN A 335 -12.37 5.32 -11.76
CA ASN A 335 -13.46 5.58 -10.83
C ASN A 335 -14.82 5.66 -11.56
N ALA A 336 -14.86 6.25 -12.76
CA ALA A 336 -16.07 6.29 -13.59
C ALA A 336 -16.47 4.89 -14.12
N GLU A 337 -15.50 4.04 -14.51
CA GLU A 337 -15.74 2.63 -14.83
C GLU A 337 -16.36 1.88 -13.65
N LYS A 338 -15.85 2.09 -12.43
CA LYS A 338 -16.40 1.47 -11.22
C LYS A 338 -17.82 1.94 -10.90
N GLU A 339 -18.10 3.24 -11.09
CA GLU A 339 -19.45 3.80 -10.94
C GLU A 339 -20.43 3.14 -11.92
N LEU A 340 -20.00 2.93 -13.18
CA LEU A 340 -20.79 2.21 -14.19
C LEU A 340 -21.12 0.77 -13.76
N GLU A 341 -20.13 0.02 -13.27
CA GLU A 341 -20.34 -1.35 -12.80
C GLU A 341 -21.25 -1.42 -11.56
N THR A 342 -21.18 -0.44 -10.66
CA THR A 342 -22.12 -0.33 -9.54
C THR A 342 -23.55 -0.12 -10.05
N LEU A 343 -23.77 0.78 -11.02
CA LEU A 343 -25.10 1.00 -11.60
C LEU A 343 -25.66 -0.27 -12.28
N LYS A 344 -24.81 -1.02 -12.99
CA LYS A 344 -25.18 -2.32 -13.58
C LYS A 344 -25.64 -3.30 -12.51
N LYS A 345 -24.89 -3.43 -11.40
CA LYS A 345 -25.23 -4.31 -10.28
C LYS A 345 -26.53 -3.91 -9.60
N GLU A 346 -26.72 -2.62 -9.29
CA GLU A 346 -27.96 -2.10 -8.71
C GLU A 346 -29.18 -2.44 -9.57
N LYS A 347 -29.08 -2.22 -10.89
CA LYS A 347 -30.18 -2.51 -11.82
C LYS A 347 -30.47 -4.00 -11.94
N ALA A 348 -29.44 -4.84 -11.96
CA ALA A 348 -29.59 -6.29 -11.99
C ALA A 348 -30.32 -6.79 -10.73
N VAL A 349 -29.97 -6.26 -9.55
CA VAL A 349 -30.63 -6.61 -8.28
C VAL A 349 -32.08 -6.15 -8.26
N SER A 350 -32.40 -4.94 -8.73
CA SER A 350 -33.79 -4.48 -8.82
C SER A 350 -34.63 -5.33 -9.77
N GLY A 351 -34.05 -5.78 -10.89
CA GLY A 351 -34.76 -6.64 -11.84
C GLY A 351 -35.07 -8.04 -11.27
N LEU A 352 -34.24 -8.53 -10.34
CA LEU A 352 -34.47 -9.78 -9.61
C LEU A 352 -35.56 -9.63 -8.53
N SER A 353 -35.62 -8.49 -7.84
CA SER A 353 -36.69 -8.21 -6.87
C SER A 353 -38.05 -7.99 -7.51
N ASP A 354 -38.10 -7.52 -8.76
CA ASP A 354 -39.35 -7.36 -9.51
C ASP A 354 -39.89 -8.71 -10.04
N PHE A 355 -39.10 -9.79 -9.94
CA PHE A 355 -39.45 -11.13 -10.40
C PHE A 355 -39.85 -12.10 -9.27
N MET A 356 -39.56 -11.76 -8.01
CA MET A 356 -39.97 -12.48 -6.81
C MET A 356 -41.23 -11.85 -6.21
#